data_AF-A0A3M9MIX2-F1
#
_entry.id   AF-A0A3M9MIX2-F1
#
_cell.length_a   1.000
_cell.length_b   1.000
_cell.length_c   1.000
_cell.angle_alpha   90.00
_cell.angle_beta   90.00
_cell.angle_gamma   90.00
#
_symmetry.space_group_name_H-M   'P 1'
#
loop_
_entity.id
_entity.type
_entity.pdbx_description
1 polymer ?
#
loop_
_entity_poly.entity_id
_entity_poly.type
_entity_poly.pdbx_seq_one_letter_code
_entity_poly.pdbx_strand_id
1 'polypeptide(L)'
;MVRSSWRGDTPPPDDAPIYAISAAAQLAGIHAQTLRQYDRLGLVSPSRTRGGGRRYSVHDLRVLAKVQQLSQDEGVSLSGIRRILQLEDQVEALQARVRELSDELAGQRNLGAGRVFAAGPDGQITALRPGQRVAPTRSERALVVWRSRT
;
A
#
# COMPACT_ATOMS: atom_id res chain seq x y z
N MET A 1 -9.80 -45.71 11.83
CA MET A 1 -10.58 -44.55 12.33
C MET A 1 -10.01 -43.30 11.67
N VAL A 2 -10.59 -42.88 10.55
CA VAL A 2 -10.10 -41.76 9.72
C VAL A 2 -10.62 -40.46 10.33
N ARG A 3 -9.75 -39.67 10.96
CA ARG A 3 -10.08 -38.29 11.32
C ARG A 3 -9.89 -37.43 10.08
N SER A 4 -11.03 -37.08 9.50
CA SER A 4 -11.21 -36.22 8.34
C SER A 4 -10.51 -34.87 8.51
N SER A 5 -9.70 -34.56 7.49
CA SER A 5 -9.18 -33.24 7.19
C SER A 5 -10.32 -32.28 6.81
N TRP A 6 -10.45 -31.16 7.53
CA TRP A 6 -11.19 -29.97 7.09
C TRP A 6 -10.18 -28.81 7.12
N ARG A 7 -9.59 -28.48 5.96
CA ARG A 7 -9.95 -27.42 5.00
C ARG A 7 -9.79 -26.01 5.59
N GLY A 8 -8.87 -25.24 5.00
CA GLY A 8 -8.56 -23.87 5.38
C GLY A 8 -9.70 -22.91 5.05
N ASP A 9 -10.47 -22.55 6.08
CA ASP A 9 -11.32 -21.37 6.07
C ASP A 9 -10.44 -20.14 6.27
N THR A 10 -9.72 -19.74 5.22
CA THR A 10 -9.39 -18.32 5.10
C THR A 10 -10.71 -17.64 4.73
N PRO A 11 -11.24 -16.71 5.55
CA PRO A 11 -12.45 -16.00 5.18
C PRO A 11 -12.25 -15.40 3.79
N PRO A 12 -13.28 -15.45 2.92
CA PRO A 12 -13.16 -14.90 1.58
C PRO A 12 -12.71 -13.43 1.70
N PRO A 13 -11.83 -12.96 0.80
CA PRO A 13 -11.38 -11.58 0.82
C PRO A 13 -12.58 -10.64 0.80
N ASP A 14 -12.49 -9.49 1.46
CA ASP A 14 -13.60 -8.54 1.61
C ASP A 14 -14.27 -8.13 0.29
N ASP A 15 -13.53 -8.22 -0.81
CA ASP A 15 -13.97 -7.88 -2.16
C ASP A 15 -14.66 -9.05 -2.90
N ALA A 16 -14.76 -10.23 -2.29
CA ALA A 16 -15.41 -11.39 -2.88
C ALA A 16 -16.92 -11.13 -3.10
N PRO A 17 -17.41 -11.19 -4.35
CA PRO A 17 -18.79 -10.81 -4.67
C PRO A 17 -19.76 -11.97 -4.39
N ILE A 18 -20.21 -12.08 -3.13
CA ILE A 18 -20.99 -13.22 -2.64
C ILE A 18 -22.50 -12.89 -2.54
N TYR A 19 -22.85 -11.66 -2.15
CA TYR A 19 -24.22 -11.32 -1.77
C TYR A 19 -25.09 -10.95 -2.98
N ALA A 20 -26.24 -11.62 -3.15
CA ALA A 20 -27.26 -11.17 -4.09
C ALA A 20 -27.86 -9.83 -3.66
N ILE A 21 -28.49 -9.10 -4.58
CA ILE A 21 -29.09 -7.80 -4.28
C ILE A 21 -30.09 -7.81 -3.11
N SER A 22 -30.89 -8.87 -2.97
CA SER A 22 -31.85 -9.01 -1.87
C SER A 22 -31.15 -9.15 -0.52
N ALA A 23 -30.14 -10.02 -0.45
CA ALA A 23 -29.33 -10.23 0.74
C ALA A 23 -28.54 -8.97 1.11
N ALA A 24 -27.91 -8.32 0.12
CA ALA A 24 -27.17 -7.08 0.33
C ALA A 24 -28.07 -5.94 0.82
N ALA A 25 -29.27 -5.81 0.26
CA ALA A 25 -30.25 -4.82 0.69
C ALA A 25 -30.69 -5.05 2.15
N GLN A 26 -30.93 -6.31 2.52
CA GLN A 26 -31.28 -6.67 3.90
C GLN A 26 -30.14 -6.38 4.88
N LEU A 27 -28.90 -6.75 4.53
CA LEU A 27 -27.71 -6.50 5.37
C LEU A 27 -27.41 -5.02 5.52
N ALA A 28 -27.63 -4.24 4.46
CA ALA A 28 -27.45 -2.79 4.48
C ALA A 28 -28.66 -2.04 5.06
N GLY A 29 -29.76 -2.72 5.43
CA GLY A 29 -30.95 -2.07 6.00
C GLY A 29 -31.70 -1.14 5.02
N ILE A 30 -31.55 -1.34 3.70
CA ILE A 30 -32.21 -0.50 2.67
C ILE A 30 -33.09 -1.33 1.74
N HIS A 31 -34.04 -0.65 1.09
CA HIS A 31 -34.86 -1.29 0.09
C HIS A 31 -34.04 -1.64 -1.17
N ALA A 32 -34.32 -2.80 -1.78
CA ALA A 32 -33.59 -3.26 -2.97
C ALA A 32 -33.68 -2.28 -4.15
N GLN A 33 -34.75 -1.49 -4.26
CA GLN A 33 -34.86 -0.43 -5.27
C GLN A 33 -33.89 0.73 -5.01
N THR A 34 -33.68 1.12 -3.75
CA THR A 34 -32.71 2.15 -3.35
C THR A 34 -31.29 1.66 -3.64
N LEU A 35 -30.99 0.40 -3.34
CA LEU A 35 -29.71 -0.20 -3.69
C LEU A 35 -29.45 -0.19 -5.21
N ARG A 36 -30.47 -0.48 -6.04
CA ARG A 36 -30.36 -0.34 -7.51
C ARG A 36 -30.12 1.11 -7.94
N GLN A 37 -30.69 2.08 -7.23
CA GLN A 37 -30.45 3.50 -7.52
C GLN A 37 -29.01 3.88 -7.20
N TYR A 38 -28.47 3.43 -6.06
CA TYR A 38 -27.07 3.70 -5.68
C TYR A 38 -26.06 3.09 -6.65
N ASP A 39 -26.30 1.84 -7.09
CA ASP A 39 -25.51 1.19 -8.15
C ASP A 39 -25.54 2.01 -9.45
N ARG A 40 -26.73 2.44 -9.91
CA ARG A 40 -26.83 3.28 -11.13
C ARG A 40 -26.13 4.64 -11.01
N LEU A 41 -26.09 5.20 -9.80
CA LEU A 41 -25.39 6.46 -9.52
C LEU A 41 -23.87 6.26 -9.40
N GLY A 42 -23.39 5.00 -9.39
CA GLY A 42 -21.99 4.64 -9.25
C GLY A 42 -21.46 4.84 -7.82
N LEU A 43 -22.33 4.80 -6.81
CA LEU A 43 -21.92 4.84 -5.40
C LEU A 43 -21.37 3.50 -4.92
N VAL A 44 -21.73 2.42 -5.60
CA VAL A 44 -21.25 1.05 -5.35
C VAL A 44 -21.14 0.36 -6.70
N SER A 45 -20.12 -0.48 -6.89
CA SER A 45 -19.84 -1.14 -8.17
C SER A 45 -19.88 -2.67 -8.02
N PRO A 46 -21.08 -3.29 -8.02
CA PRO A 46 -21.21 -4.72 -7.84
C PRO A 46 -20.63 -5.48 -9.03
N SER A 47 -20.07 -6.65 -8.75
CA SER A 47 -19.73 -7.63 -9.79
C SER A 47 -20.99 -8.21 -10.43
N ARG A 48 -20.91 -8.58 -11.71
CA ARG A 48 -22.01 -9.21 -12.44
C ARG A 48 -21.74 -10.69 -12.68
N THR A 49 -22.75 -11.53 -12.47
CA THR A 49 -22.69 -12.95 -12.87
C THR A 49 -22.87 -13.10 -14.38
N ARG A 50 -22.54 -14.27 -14.95
CA ARG A 50 -22.84 -14.61 -16.35
C ARG A 50 -24.32 -14.41 -16.73
N GLY A 51 -25.24 -14.57 -15.78
CA GLY A 51 -26.68 -14.32 -15.98
C GLY A 51 -27.11 -12.86 -15.77
N GLY A 52 -26.18 -11.92 -15.64
CA GLY A 52 -26.47 -10.49 -15.45
C GLY A 52 -26.90 -10.09 -14.03
N GLY A 53 -26.90 -11.03 -13.08
CA GLY A 53 -27.23 -10.78 -11.68
C GLY A 53 -26.13 -10.02 -10.95
N ARG A 54 -26.51 -9.06 -10.10
CA ARG A 54 -25.57 -8.30 -9.26
C ARG A 54 -25.13 -9.11 -8.06
N ARG A 55 -23.83 -9.06 -7.78
CA ARG A 55 -23.18 -9.64 -6.61
C ARG A 55 -22.37 -8.57 -5.91
N TYR A 56 -22.68 -8.39 -4.63
CA TYR A 56 -22.05 -7.43 -3.76
C TYR A 56 -21.03 -8.15 -2.86
N SER A 57 -19.94 -7.47 -2.57
CA SER A 57 -18.92 -7.92 -1.64
C SER A 57 -19.18 -7.38 -0.22
N VAL A 58 -18.34 -7.77 0.75
CA VAL A 58 -18.39 -7.18 2.10
C VAL A 58 -17.95 -5.70 2.04
N HIS A 59 -16.97 -5.39 1.20
CA HIS A 59 -16.55 -4.01 0.94
C HIS A 59 -17.72 -3.15 0.44
N ASP A 60 -18.50 -3.65 -0.53
CA ASP A 60 -19.69 -2.95 -1.03
C ASP A 60 -20.70 -2.62 0.08
N LEU A 61 -20.90 -3.55 1.02
CA LEU A 61 -21.80 -3.33 2.17
C LEU A 61 -21.28 -2.22 3.09
N ARG A 62 -19.96 -2.14 3.30
CA ARG A 62 -19.33 -1.04 4.07
C ARG A 62 -19.52 0.30 3.38
N VAL A 63 -19.36 0.36 2.05
CA VAL A 63 -19.63 1.57 1.27
C VAL A 63 -21.10 1.98 1.40
N LEU A 64 -22.04 1.04 1.30
CA LEU A 64 -23.47 1.31 1.46
C LEU A 64 -23.84 1.86 2.84
N ALA A 65 -23.23 1.34 3.90
CA ALA A 65 -23.42 1.85 5.25
C ALA A 65 -22.90 3.29 5.37
N LYS A 66 -21.72 3.57 4.81
CA LYS A 66 -21.14 4.93 4.79
C LYS A 66 -21.99 5.92 3.99
N VAL A 67 -22.49 5.51 2.82
CA VAL A 67 -23.41 6.31 2.00
C VAL A 67 -24.66 6.68 2.81
N GLN A 68 -25.22 5.74 3.57
CA GLN A 68 -26.37 6.03 4.42
C GLN A 68 -26.05 7.02 5.53
N GLN A 69 -24.95 6.82 6.25
CA GLN A 69 -24.52 7.72 7.31
C GLN A 69 -24.34 9.15 6.79
N LEU A 70 -23.58 9.33 5.71
CA LEU A 70 -23.36 10.65 5.09
C LEU A 70 -24.67 11.29 4.59
N SER A 71 -25.59 10.48 4.07
CA SER A 71 -26.86 10.99 3.54
C SER A 71 -27.87 11.37 4.64
N GLN A 72 -27.96 10.58 5.72
CA GLN A 72 -28.97 10.73 6.76
C GLN A 72 -28.50 11.64 7.89
N ASP A 73 -27.27 11.46 8.35
CA ASP A 73 -26.76 12.16 9.55
C ASP A 73 -26.16 13.51 9.18
N GLU A 74 -25.44 13.57 8.06
CA GLU A 74 -24.73 14.78 7.60
C GLU A 74 -25.49 15.54 6.49
N GLY A 75 -26.60 15.00 5.98
CA GLY A 75 -27.43 15.64 4.96
C GLY A 75 -26.74 15.82 3.61
N VAL A 76 -25.69 15.05 3.32
CA VAL A 76 -24.92 15.18 2.08
C VAL A 76 -25.71 14.63 0.91
N SER A 77 -25.79 15.39 -0.19
CA SER A 77 -26.42 14.92 -1.42
C SER A 77 -25.70 13.69 -2.00
N LEU A 78 -26.43 12.78 -2.66
CA LEU A 78 -25.83 11.58 -3.28
C LEU A 78 -24.72 11.91 -4.29
N SER A 79 -24.84 13.03 -5.00
CA SER A 79 -23.79 13.54 -5.90
C SER A 79 -22.53 13.97 -5.13
N GLY A 80 -22.72 14.60 -3.95
CA GLY A 80 -21.64 14.94 -3.03
C GLY A 80 -20.96 13.69 -2.48
N ILE A 81 -21.74 12.71 -2.04
CA ILE A 81 -21.21 11.42 -1.54
C ILE A 81 -20.40 10.71 -2.63
N ARG A 82 -20.90 10.66 -3.86
CA ARG A 82 -20.14 10.11 -4.99
C ARG A 82 -18.79 10.82 -5.16
N ARG A 83 -18.77 12.15 -5.05
CA ARG A 83 -17.54 12.93 -5.18
C ARG A 83 -16.58 12.64 -4.02
N ILE A 84 -17.08 12.50 -2.80
CA ILE A 84 -16.28 12.14 -1.62
C ILE A 84 -15.62 10.78 -1.83
N LEU A 85 -16.40 9.75 -2.19
CA LEU A 85 -15.86 8.40 -2.42
C LEU A 85 -14.77 8.41 -3.51
N GLN A 86 -15.00 9.11 -4.63
CA GLN A 86 -13.99 9.25 -5.69
C GLN A 86 -12.71 9.93 -5.21
N LEU A 87 -12.82 10.92 -4.33
CA LEU A 87 -11.65 11.61 -3.78
C LEU A 87 -10.90 10.72 -2.78
N GLU A 88 -11.62 9.93 -1.98
CA GLU A 88 -11.01 8.96 -1.07
C GLU A 88 -10.22 7.90 -1.85
N ASP A 89 -10.78 7.35 -2.93
CA ASP A 89 -10.08 6.41 -3.81
C ASP A 89 -8.80 7.03 -4.40
N GLN A 90 -8.86 8.30 -4.81
CA GLN A 90 -7.70 9.03 -5.32
C GLN A 90 -6.64 9.25 -4.25
N VAL A 91 -7.06 9.60 -3.03
CA VAL A 91 -6.15 9.77 -1.89
C VAL A 91 -5.47 8.45 -1.56
N GLU A 92 -6.20 7.34 -1.52
CA GLU A 92 -5.64 6.02 -1.25
C GLU A 92 -4.62 5.63 -2.33
N ALA A 93 -4.96 5.82 -3.61
CA ALA A 93 -4.05 5.55 -4.72
C ALA A 93 -2.78 6.41 -4.66
N LEU A 94 -2.92 7.71 -4.36
CA LEU A 94 -1.79 8.63 -4.20
C LEU A 94 -0.91 8.23 -3.01
N GLN A 95 -1.51 7.88 -1.88
CA GLN A 95 -0.77 7.40 -0.71
C GLN A 95 -0.03 6.09 -1.00
N ALA A 96 -0.65 5.16 -1.74
CA ALA A 96 0.02 3.94 -2.19
C ALA A 96 1.22 4.25 -3.08
N ARG A 97 1.08 5.19 -4.02
CA ARG A 97 2.19 5.63 -4.88
C ARG A 97 3.30 6.33 -4.10
N VAL A 98 2.96 7.15 -3.11
CA VAL A 98 3.94 7.78 -2.22
C VAL A 98 4.71 6.73 -1.43
N ARG A 99 4.04 5.70 -0.90
CA ARG A 99 4.70 4.59 -0.19
C ARG A 99 5.68 3.87 -1.11
N GLU A 100 5.23 3.46 -2.30
CA GLU A 100 6.05 2.77 -3.29
C GLU A 100 7.31 3.56 -3.66
N LEU A 101 7.17 4.86 -3.97
CA LEU A 101 8.31 5.72 -4.31
C LEU A 101 9.24 5.94 -3.13
N SER A 102 8.69 6.04 -1.91
CA SER A 102 9.49 6.18 -0.69
C SER A 102 10.33 4.94 -0.43
N ASP A 103 9.75 3.75 -0.64
CA ASP A 103 10.44 2.47 -0.52
C ASP A 103 11.54 2.32 -1.59
N GLU A 104 11.28 2.74 -2.83
CA GLU A 104 12.29 2.75 -3.90
C GLU A 104 13.48 3.65 -3.55
N LEU A 105 13.24 4.88 -3.10
CA LEU A 105 14.29 5.81 -2.68
C LEU A 105 15.07 5.30 -1.47
N ALA A 106 14.40 4.65 -0.52
CA ALA A 106 15.08 4.02 0.61
C ALA A 106 15.98 2.87 0.15
N GLY A 107 15.51 2.04 -0.80
CA GLY A 107 16.31 1.00 -1.44
C GLY A 107 17.55 1.54 -2.14
N GLN A 108 17.40 2.59 -2.96
CA GLN A 108 18.52 3.24 -3.66
C GLN A 108 19.54 3.82 -2.69
N ARG A 109 19.08 4.47 -1.61
CA ARG A 109 19.96 4.99 -0.55
C ARG A 109 20.76 3.88 0.13
N ASN A 110 20.16 2.73 0.41
CA ASN A 110 20.88 1.60 1.00
C ASN A 110 21.96 1.02 0.08
N LEU A 111 21.75 1.03 -1.24
CA LEU A 111 22.75 0.62 -2.24
C LEU A 111 23.92 1.61 -2.38
N GLY A 112 23.71 2.87 -2.01
CA GLY A 112 24.73 3.93 -1.97
C GLY A 112 25.44 4.05 -0.62
N ALA A 113 24.72 3.86 0.49
CA ALA A 113 25.20 4.03 1.86
C ALA A 113 26.24 2.97 2.29
N GLY A 114 26.29 1.84 1.57
CA GLY A 114 27.35 0.83 1.75
C GLY A 114 28.67 1.18 1.06
N ARG A 115 28.82 2.33 0.41
CA ARG A 115 30.09 2.72 -0.23
C ARG A 115 30.74 3.85 0.55
N VAL A 116 31.81 3.53 1.28
CA VAL A 116 32.71 4.51 1.90
C VAL A 116 33.76 4.90 0.87
N PHE A 117 33.94 6.18 0.62
CA PHE A 117 35.00 6.65 -0.27
C PHE A 117 36.25 6.95 0.54
N ALA A 118 37.39 6.37 0.15
CA ALA A 118 38.68 6.75 0.71
C ALA A 118 39.44 7.59 -0.30
N ALA A 119 40.06 8.68 0.18
CA ALA A 119 41.02 9.46 -0.58
C ALA A 119 42.43 8.93 -0.30
N GLY A 120 43.14 8.56 -1.35
CA GLY A 120 44.56 8.26 -1.29
C GLY A 120 45.40 9.53 -1.07
N PRO A 121 46.63 9.41 -0.57
CA PRO A 121 47.56 10.55 -0.40
C PRO A 121 47.95 11.22 -1.73
N ASP A 122 47.68 10.58 -2.86
CA ASP A 122 47.83 11.08 -4.24
C ASP A 122 46.57 11.77 -4.78
N GLY A 123 45.51 11.87 -3.97
CA GLY A 123 44.23 12.45 -4.37
C GLY A 123 43.30 11.49 -5.12
N GLN A 124 43.67 10.22 -5.29
CA GLN A 124 42.80 9.25 -5.95
C GLN A 124 41.60 8.89 -5.04
N ILE A 125 40.38 8.99 -5.57
CA ILE A 125 39.14 8.60 -4.87
C ILE A 125 38.80 7.16 -5.22
N THR A 126 38.76 6.27 -4.23
CA THR A 126 38.37 4.86 -4.40
C THR A 126 37.13 4.53 -3.58
N ALA A 127 36.12 3.94 -4.22
CA ALA A 127 34.94 3.43 -3.53
C ALA A 127 35.27 2.10 -2.82
N LEU A 128 35.05 2.05 -1.51
CA LEU A 128 35.26 0.89 -0.64
C LEU A 128 33.94 0.35 -0.13
N ARG A 129 33.93 -0.95 0.19
CA ARG A 129 32.85 -1.54 1.00
C ARG A 129 33.06 -1.23 2.48
N PRO A 130 32.02 -1.21 3.33
CA PRO A 130 32.17 -0.94 4.74
C PRO A 130 32.97 -2.09 5.37
N GLY A 131 34.01 -1.78 6.14
CA GLY A 131 34.94 -2.77 6.71
C GLY A 131 36.14 -3.11 5.81
N GLN A 132 36.18 -2.65 4.56
CA GLN A 132 37.36 -2.79 3.70
C GLN A 132 38.39 -1.69 4.06
N ARG A 133 39.57 -2.08 4.55
CA ARG A 133 40.70 -1.14 4.74
C ARG A 133 41.47 -1.00 3.44
N VAL A 134 41.84 0.23 3.09
CA VAL A 134 42.79 0.49 1.99
C VAL A 134 44.10 -0.20 2.38
N ALA A 135 44.58 -1.14 1.56
CA ALA A 135 45.91 -1.69 1.74
C ALA A 135 46.90 -0.53 1.65
N PRO A 136 47.82 -0.35 2.61
CA PRO A 136 48.78 0.73 2.54
C PRO A 136 49.49 0.63 1.20
N THR A 137 49.39 1.69 0.39
CA THR A 137 50.25 1.80 -0.78
C THR A 137 51.67 1.69 -0.24
N ARG A 138 52.51 0.87 -0.88
CA ARG A 138 53.91 0.70 -0.50
C ARG A 138 54.65 2.01 -0.79
N SER A 139 54.34 3.05 -0.04
CA SER A 139 55.17 4.23 0.09
C SER A 139 56.46 3.74 0.74
N GLU A 140 57.57 3.97 0.05
CA GLU A 140 58.89 3.69 0.56
C GLU A 140 59.00 4.18 2.00
N ARG A 141 59.50 3.31 2.88
CA ARG A 141 59.66 3.52 4.32
C ARG A 141 60.18 4.93 4.64
N ALA A 142 59.29 5.85 4.97
CA ALA A 142 59.68 7.15 5.50
C ALA A 142 59.94 7.00 7.00
N LEU A 143 61.22 6.93 7.38
CA LEU A 143 61.67 7.01 8.77
C LEU A 143 61.42 8.44 9.28
N VAL A 144 60.47 8.60 10.20
CA VAL A 144 60.31 9.86 10.94
C VAL A 144 61.24 9.81 12.14
N VAL A 145 62.33 10.57 12.09
CA VAL A 145 63.21 10.78 13.25
C VAL A 145 62.49 11.70 14.24
N TRP A 146 61.91 11.11 15.27
CA TRP A 146 61.33 11.87 16.37
C TRP A 146 62.47 12.46 17.21
N ARG A 147 62.44 13.79 17.36
CA ARG A 147 63.37 14.53 18.21
C ARG A 147 62.58 15.06 19.40
N SER A 148 62.69 14.43 20.55
CA SER A 148 62.18 15.00 21.80
C SER A 148 63.09 16.17 22.20
N ARG A 149 62.48 17.31 22.48
CA ARG A 149 63.17 18.51 22.95
C ARG A 149 63.05 18.52 24.47
N THR A 150 64.19 18.36 25.16
CA THR A 150 64.35 18.84 26.54
C THR A 150 64.55 20.35 26.54
#